data_AF-A0A074ZWR9-F1
#
_entry.id   AF-A0A074ZWR9-F1
#
_cell.length_a   1.000
_cell.length_b   1.000
_cell.length_c   1.000
_cell.angle_alpha   90.00
_cell.angle_beta   90.00
_cell.angle_gamma   90.00
#
_symmetry.space_group_name_H-M   'P 1'
#
loop_
_entity.id
_entity.type
_entity.pdbx_description
1 polymer ?
#
loop_
_entity_poly.entity_id
_entity_poly.type
_entity_poly.pdbx_seq_one_letter_code
_entity_poly.pdbx_strand_id
1 'polypeptide(L)'
;MISKDMLCIFAMANFHILLFCITSSLGGQFFSQQQFQQYHNLYRRNLVEGSVPNQPRAKYLPDLVFDERLARDARNWAERCVFKHDDDAEDGENLAASSHVSV
;
A
#
# COMPACT_ATOMS: atom_id res chain seq x y z
N MET A 1 28.46 17.28 40.90
CA MET A 1 27.96 16.00 41.42
C MET A 1 26.59 15.77 40.78
N ILE A 2 26.52 14.92 39.76
CA ILE A 2 25.26 14.62 39.05
C ILE A 2 24.43 13.72 39.97
N SER A 3 23.23 14.16 40.36
CA SER A 3 22.32 13.33 41.18
C SER A 3 21.88 12.11 40.37
N LYS A 4 21.67 10.98 41.07
CA LYS A 4 21.09 9.75 40.49
C LYS A 4 19.77 10.03 39.77
N ASP A 5 19.03 11.04 40.22
CA ASP A 5 17.76 11.48 39.62
C ASP A 5 17.94 12.09 38.23
N MET A 6 19.02 12.86 37.99
CA MET A 6 19.31 13.39 36.65
C MET A 6 19.69 12.29 35.67
N LEU A 7 20.42 11.26 36.12
CA LEU A 7 20.83 10.14 35.27
C LEU A 7 19.61 9.31 34.82
N CYS A 8 18.60 9.16 35.69
CA CYS A 8 17.33 8.50 35.35
C CYS A 8 16.51 9.31 34.33
N ILE A 9 16.44 10.64 34.43
CA ILE A 9 15.67 11.47 33.50
C ILE A 9 16.24 11.38 32.07
N PHE A 10 17.57 11.40 31.91
CA PHE A 10 18.20 11.19 30.60
C PHE A 10 18.01 9.78 30.04
N ALA A 11 17.95 8.75 30.90
CA ALA A 11 17.68 7.38 30.48
C ALA A 11 16.23 7.18 30.02
N MET A 12 15.26 7.78 30.72
CA MET A 12 13.83 7.69 30.38
C MET A 12 13.48 8.52 29.14
N ALA A 13 14.11 9.68 28.95
CA ALA A 13 13.98 10.46 27.72
C ALA A 13 14.50 9.69 26.50
N ASN A 14 15.66 9.04 26.60
CA ASN A 14 16.20 8.19 25.53
C ASN A 14 15.31 6.97 25.24
N PHE A 15 14.69 6.36 26.26
CA PHE A 15 13.78 5.22 26.07
C PHE A 15 12.46 5.62 25.40
N HIS A 16 11.86 6.75 25.78
CA HIS A 16 10.65 7.25 25.13
C HIS A 16 10.88 7.77 23.71
N ILE A 17 12.04 8.40 23.45
CA ILE A 17 12.45 8.80 22.10
C ILE A 17 12.69 7.56 21.22
N LEU A 18 13.35 6.52 21.75
CA LEU A 18 13.56 5.26 21.03
C LEU A 18 12.24 4.53 20.74
N LEU A 19 11.30 4.53 21.69
CA LEU A 19 9.98 3.94 21.52
C LEU A 19 9.13 4.70 20.49
N PHE A 20 9.22 6.03 20.46
CA PHE A 20 8.54 6.86 19.46
C PHE A 20 9.06 6.55 18.04
N CYS A 21 10.38 6.48 17.84
CA CYS A 21 10.99 6.16 16.54
C CYS A 21 10.57 4.78 16.00
N ILE A 22 10.42 3.77 16.87
CA ILE A 22 9.97 2.42 16.46
C ILE A 22 8.49 2.44 16.03
N THR A 23 7.67 3.30 16.62
CA THR A 23 6.25 3.43 16.26
C THR A 23 6.00 4.26 14.99
N SER A 24 6.88 5.21 14.68
CA SER A 24 6.75 6.07 13.49
C SER A 24 7.03 5.29 12.19
N SER A 25 8.00 4.37 12.19
CA SER A 25 8.44 3.64 10.98
C SER A 25 7.44 2.60 10.42
N LEU A 26 6.20 2.54 10.91
CA LEU A 26 5.17 1.59 10.50
C LEU A 26 4.11 2.23 9.57
N GLY A 27 4.38 3.41 9.01
CA GLY A 27 3.41 4.21 8.25
C GLY A 27 3.16 3.81 6.78
N GLY A 28 3.49 2.58 6.38
CA GLY A 28 3.17 2.09 5.03
C GLY A 28 1.77 1.51 4.99
N GLN A 29 0.80 2.17 4.34
CA GLN A 29 -0.51 1.57 4.13
C GLN A 29 -0.42 0.49 3.05
N PHE A 30 -0.19 -0.75 3.47
CA PHE A 30 -0.32 -1.92 2.60
C PHE A 30 -1.79 -2.35 2.55
N PHE A 31 -2.35 -2.44 1.34
CA PHE A 31 -3.68 -3.02 1.17
C PHE A 31 -3.61 -4.54 1.28
N SER A 32 -4.56 -5.12 2.02
CA SER A 32 -4.82 -6.56 1.92
C SER A 32 -5.37 -6.91 0.53
N GLN A 33 -5.29 -8.18 0.14
CA GLN A 33 -5.88 -8.68 -1.11
C GLN A 33 -7.38 -8.31 -1.21
N GLN A 34 -8.11 -8.46 -0.09
CA GLN A 34 -9.52 -8.10 0.00
C GLN A 34 -9.74 -6.61 -0.25
N GLN A 35 -8.94 -5.74 0.37
CA GLN A 35 -9.05 -4.29 0.16
C GLN A 35 -8.74 -3.93 -1.29
N PHE A 36 -7.70 -4.51 -1.88
CA PHE A 36 -7.34 -4.25 -3.28
C PHE A 36 -8.48 -4.60 -4.23
N GLN A 37 -9.09 -5.78 -4.07
CA GLN A 37 -10.27 -6.20 -4.83
C GLN A 37 -11.47 -5.28 -4.59
N GLN A 38 -11.73 -4.91 -3.33
CA GLN A 38 -12.86 -4.03 -2.97
C GLN A 38 -12.73 -2.64 -3.61
N TYR A 39 -11.54 -2.04 -3.60
CA TYR A 39 -11.32 -0.74 -4.24
C TYR A 39 -11.52 -0.80 -5.75
N HIS A 40 -11.02 -1.85 -6.42
CA HIS A 40 -11.27 -2.03 -7.85
C HIS A 40 -12.76 -2.12 -8.16
N ASN A 41 -13.49 -2.93 -7.40
CA ASN A 41 -14.92 -3.13 -7.61
C ASN A 41 -15.74 -1.89 -7.25
N LEU A 42 -15.35 -1.13 -6.24
CA LEU A 42 -15.95 0.16 -5.92
C LEU A 42 -15.91 1.10 -7.14
N TYR A 43 -14.74 1.26 -7.76
CA TYR A 43 -14.62 2.12 -8.95
C TYR A 43 -15.42 1.60 -10.15
N ARG A 44 -15.46 0.28 -10.36
CA ARG A 44 -16.28 -0.34 -11.43
C ARG A 44 -17.77 -0.07 -11.24
N ARG A 45 -18.28 -0.18 -10.01
CA ARG A 45 -19.67 0.16 -9.68
C ARG A 45 -19.95 1.64 -9.86
N ASN A 46 -19.04 2.51 -9.43
CA ASN A 46 -19.17 3.96 -9.63
C ASN A 46 -19.29 4.32 -11.13
N LEU A 47 -18.54 3.64 -12.01
CA LEU A 47 -18.67 3.82 -13.46
C LEU A 47 -20.06 3.39 -13.97
N VAL A 48 -20.61 2.28 -13.46
CA VAL A 48 -21.95 1.80 -13.82
C VAL A 48 -23.05 2.71 -13.26
N GLU A 49 -22.83 3.34 -12.11
CA GLU A 49 -23.72 4.33 -11.52
C GLU A 49 -23.64 5.69 -12.24
N GLY A 50 -22.55 5.95 -12.96
CA GLY A 50 -22.28 7.24 -13.59
C GLY A 50 -21.82 8.30 -12.57
N SER A 51 -21.26 7.87 -11.44
CA SER A 51 -20.80 8.74 -10.36
C SER A 51 -19.32 9.17 -10.50
N VAL A 52 -18.62 8.68 -11.53
CA VAL A 52 -17.23 9.09 -11.84
C VAL A 52 -17.24 10.35 -12.71
N PRO A 53 -16.70 11.49 -12.24
CA PRO A 53 -16.68 12.73 -13.00
C PRO A 53 -15.97 12.58 -14.36
N ASN A 54 -16.50 13.22 -15.40
CA ASN A 54 -15.95 13.23 -16.75
C ASN A 54 -15.80 11.85 -17.42
N GLN A 55 -16.51 10.83 -16.92
CA GLN A 55 -16.57 9.51 -17.53
C GLN A 55 -18.01 9.18 -17.93
N PRO A 56 -18.25 8.61 -19.12
CA PRO A 56 -19.58 8.16 -19.48
C PRO A 56 -20.00 7.02 -18.57
N ARG A 57 -21.30 6.97 -18.26
CA ARG A 57 -21.88 5.86 -17.50
C ARG A 57 -21.68 4.55 -18.27
N ALA A 58 -21.08 3.56 -17.62
CA ALA A 58 -20.93 2.23 -18.19
C ALA A 58 -22.28 1.48 -18.16
N LYS A 59 -22.61 0.80 -19.26
CA LYS A 59 -23.83 -0.03 -19.32
C LYS A 59 -23.74 -1.24 -18.39
N TYR A 60 -22.56 -1.85 -18.31
CA TYR A 60 -22.32 -3.07 -17.54
C TYR A 60 -20.82 -3.26 -17.28
N LEU A 61 -20.47 -3.47 -15.99
CA LEU A 61 -19.14 -3.86 -15.55
C LEU A 61 -19.30 -4.82 -14.35
N PRO A 62 -19.03 -6.13 -14.49
CA PRO A 62 -19.16 -7.07 -13.38
C PRO A 62 -18.04 -6.86 -12.35
N ASP A 63 -18.28 -7.23 -11.10
CA ASP A 63 -17.23 -7.25 -10.07
C ASP A 63 -16.12 -8.23 -10.45
N LEU A 64 -14.87 -7.82 -10.23
CA LEU A 64 -13.69 -8.66 -10.35
C LEU A 64 -13.61 -9.62 -9.16
N VAL A 65 -13.04 -10.79 -9.40
CA VAL A 65 -12.67 -11.78 -8.39
C VAL A 65 -11.16 -11.79 -8.24
N PHE A 66 -10.68 -12.11 -7.04
CA PHE A 66 -9.26 -12.31 -6.82
C PHE A 66 -8.80 -13.62 -7.48
N ASP A 67 -7.61 -13.60 -8.08
CA ASP A 67 -6.98 -14.75 -8.72
C ASP A 67 -5.56 -14.93 -8.17
N GLU A 68 -5.32 -16.11 -7.58
CA GLU A 68 -4.05 -16.45 -6.92
C GLU A 68 -2.88 -16.57 -7.90
N ARG A 69 -3.13 -16.92 -9.18
CA ARG A 69 -2.08 -16.93 -10.21
C ARG A 69 -1.63 -15.50 -10.50
N LEU A 70 -2.58 -14.60 -10.79
CA LEU A 70 -2.27 -13.20 -11.08
C LEU A 70 -1.52 -12.53 -9.93
N ALA A 71 -1.93 -12.79 -8.69
CA ALA A 71 -1.27 -12.23 -7.51
C ALA A 71 0.16 -12.74 -7.32
N ARG A 72 0.39 -14.04 -7.58
CA ARG A 72 1.72 -14.63 -7.53
C ARG A 72 2.63 -14.06 -8.62
N ASP A 73 2.11 -13.94 -9.84
CA ASP A 73 2.90 -13.45 -10.98
C ASP A 73 3.27 -11.97 -10.76
N ALA A 74 2.32 -11.13 -10.32
CA ALA A 74 2.57 -9.74 -9.94
C ALA A 74 3.60 -9.61 -8.80
N ARG A 75 3.52 -10.48 -7.78
CA ARG A 75 4.51 -10.52 -6.70
C ARG A 75 5.91 -10.87 -7.22
N ASN A 76 6.02 -11.92 -8.02
CA ASN A 76 7.30 -12.35 -8.60
C ASN A 76 7.96 -11.23 -9.40
N TRP A 77 7.17 -10.46 -10.14
CA TRP A 77 7.67 -9.30 -10.89
C TRP A 77 8.10 -8.15 -9.97
N ALA A 78 7.25 -7.76 -9.01
CA ALA A 78 7.53 -6.68 -8.07
C ALA A 78 8.81 -6.94 -7.23
N GLU A 79 9.07 -8.18 -6.84
CA GLU A 79 10.26 -8.59 -6.09
C GLU A 79 11.58 -8.41 -6.86
N ARG A 80 11.53 -8.19 -8.19
CA ARG A 80 12.72 -7.86 -8.99
C ARG A 80 13.18 -6.42 -8.79
N CYS A 81 12.33 -5.56 -8.20
CA CYS A 81 12.61 -4.15 -7.92
C CYS A 81 13.01 -3.34 -9.17
N VAL A 82 12.47 -3.69 -10.35
CA VAL A 82 12.65 -2.92 -11.59
C VAL A 82 11.32 -2.29 -11.96
N PHE A 83 11.24 -0.96 -11.97
CA PHE A 83 10.01 -0.25 -12.33
C PHE A 83 9.85 -0.16 -13.86
N LYS A 84 9.45 -1.29 -14.46
CA LYS A 84 9.07 -1.42 -15.87
C LYS A 84 8.04 -2.55 -16.01
N HIS A 85 7.31 -2.61 -17.13
CA HIS A 85 6.40 -3.72 -17.41
C HIS A 85 7.14 -5.04 -17.64
N ASP A 86 6.53 -6.15 -17.27
CA ASP A 86 7.02 -7.48 -17.64
C ASP A 86 6.76 -7.71 -19.13
N ASP A 87 7.85 -7.85 -19.89
CA ASP A 87 7.81 -8.04 -21.35
C ASP A 87 7.18 -9.39 -21.72
N ASP A 88 7.16 -10.35 -20.77
CA ASP A 88 6.63 -11.70 -20.95
C ASP A 88 5.27 -11.92 -20.24
N ALA A 89 4.62 -10.85 -19.73
CA ALA A 89 3.32 -10.98 -19.07
C ALA A 89 2.23 -11.51 -20.02
N GLU A 90 1.49 -12.53 -19.57
CA GLU A 90 0.34 -13.08 -20.29
C GLU A 90 -0.95 -12.26 -20.05
N ASP A 91 -0.97 -11.42 -19.02
CA ASP A 91 -2.12 -10.67 -18.54
C ASP A 91 -1.85 -9.15 -18.51
N GLY A 92 -2.91 -8.35 -18.40
CA GLY A 92 -2.76 -6.90 -18.27
C GLY A 92 -2.12 -6.49 -16.94
N GLU A 93 -1.23 -5.49 -16.97
CA GLU A 93 -0.44 -5.08 -15.82
C GLU A 93 -0.57 -3.57 -15.54
N ASN A 94 -0.68 -3.19 -14.26
CA ASN A 94 -0.55 -1.82 -13.78
C ASN A 94 0.57 -1.77 -12.72
N LEU A 95 1.42 -0.75 -12.79
CA LEU A 95 2.54 -0.56 -11.86
C LEU A 95 2.34 0.74 -11.07
N ALA A 96 2.74 0.73 -9.80
CA ALA A 96 2.77 1.92 -8.96
C ALA A 96 4.07 1.93 -8.14
N ALA A 97 4.72 3.09 -8.07
CA ALA A 97 5.88 3.30 -7.23
C ALA A 97 5.76 4.68 -6.56
N SER A 98 6.34 4.78 -5.36
CA SER A 98 6.41 6.03 -4.62
C SER A 98 7.82 6.19 -4.07
N SER A 99 8.39 7.39 -4.19
CA SER A 99 9.63 7.75 -3.51
C SER A 99 9.38 8.17 -2.06
N HIS A 100 8.11 8.26 -1.64
CA HIS A 100 7.76 8.58 -0.27
C HIS A 100 8.01 7.35 0.60
N VAL A 101 9.15 7.34 1.27
CA VAL A 101 9.41 6.43 2.37
C VAL A 101 8.45 6.82 3.48
N SER A 102 7.52 5.93 3.83
CA SER A 102 6.75 6.04 5.06
C SER A 102 7.72 6.04 6.24
N VAL A 103 8.01 7.24 6.76
CA VAL A 103 8.80 7.47 7.98
C VAL A 103 7.92 7.46 9.22
#